data_AF-A0A9P8F1I3-F1
#
_entry.id   AF-A0A9P8F1I3-F1
#
_cell.length_a   1.000
_cell.length_b   1.000
_cell.length_c   1.000
_cell.angle_alpha   90.00
_cell.angle_beta   90.00
_cell.angle_gamma   90.00
#
_symmetry.space_group_name_H-M   'P 1'
#
loop_
_entity.id
_entity.type
_entity.pdbx_description
1 polymer ?
#
loop_
_entity_poly.entity_id
_entity_poly.type
_entity_poly.pdbx_seq_one_letter_code
_entity_poly.pdbx_strand_id
1 'polypeptide(L)'
;GSACRLMVDSTQNLQVAYNVFKRYARTIHKRNNPQDPNFLEISLACGKIEQFIESIFPTQTAVTYRQGAPAPAPVDAKGTALTPEQQEAQKKQQAQDKEEFFYIMLAVGGTLFVITAIMFFTAWMMGARFDIAWQQLRSGNLWAPKTTDEALLARDAYDAAKSTVTATVKAVTSSVVSHGEL
;
A
#
# COMPACT_ATOMS: atom_id res chain seq x y z
N GLY A 1 3.47 21.20 24.44
CA GLY A 1 3.91 20.84 23.07
C GLY A 1 2.88 20.00 22.33
N SER A 2 1.70 20.55 22.03
CA SER A 2 0.69 19.89 21.17
C SER A 2 1.04 20.02 19.69
N ALA A 3 1.52 21.19 19.25
CA ALA A 3 1.92 21.44 17.88
C ALA A 3 3.10 20.54 17.43
N CYS A 4 4.12 20.37 18.28
CA CYS A 4 5.23 19.46 18.00
C CYS A 4 4.73 18.02 17.79
N ARG A 5 3.80 17.56 18.64
CA ARG A 5 3.19 16.23 18.48
C ARG A 5 2.41 16.09 17.17
N LEU A 6 1.68 17.13 16.76
CA LEU A 6 0.98 17.15 15.47
C LEU A 6 1.95 17.05 14.29
N MET A 7 3.11 17.72 14.32
CA MET A 7 4.12 17.65 13.25
C MET A 7 4.70 16.24 13.11
N VAL A 8 4.96 15.59 14.25
CA VAL A 8 5.47 14.21 14.28
C VAL A 8 4.39 13.22 13.81
N ASP A 9 3.16 13.35 14.29
CA ASP A 9 2.05 12.44 13.94
C ASP A 9 1.64 12.57 12.45
N SER A 10 1.84 13.75 11.84
CA SER A 10 1.47 14.02 10.44
C SER A 10 2.48 13.49 9.41
N THR A 11 3.70 13.15 9.83
CA THR A 11 4.79 12.74 8.92
C THR A 11 5.01 11.22 8.85
N GLN A 12 4.36 10.45 9.71
CA GLN A 12 4.64 9.02 9.85
C GLN A 12 3.71 8.14 9.00
N ASN A 13 2.40 8.20 9.24
CA ASN A 13 1.43 7.31 8.63
C ASN A 13 0.10 8.04 8.45
N LEU A 14 -0.48 7.91 7.25
CA LEU A 14 -1.74 8.55 6.90
C LEU A 14 -2.92 8.05 7.76
N GLN A 15 -2.89 6.82 8.29
CA GLN A 15 -3.84 6.36 9.32
C GLN A 15 -3.70 7.16 10.64
N VAL A 16 -2.47 7.45 11.05
CA VAL A 16 -2.19 8.24 12.27
C VAL A 16 -2.67 9.68 12.06
N ALA A 17 -2.40 10.27 10.90
CA ALA A 17 -2.91 11.58 10.53
C ALA A 17 -4.45 11.63 10.58
N TYR A 18 -5.15 10.67 9.95
CA TYR A 18 -6.60 10.61 10.00
C TYR A 18 -7.16 10.40 11.41
N ASN A 19 -6.48 9.62 12.26
CA ASN A 19 -6.87 9.48 13.67
C ASN A 19 -6.77 10.82 14.43
N VAL A 20 -5.76 11.63 14.11
CA VAL A 20 -5.61 12.98 14.67
C VAL A 20 -6.75 13.89 14.19
N PHE A 21 -7.08 13.88 12.90
CA PHE A 21 -8.24 14.62 12.37
C PHE A 21 -9.56 14.18 13.02
N LYS A 22 -9.81 12.86 13.11
CA LYS A 22 -11.00 12.30 13.77
C LYS A 22 -11.11 12.75 15.23
N ARG A 23 -9.99 12.78 15.95
CA ARG A 23 -9.95 13.28 17.35
C ARG A 23 -10.33 14.76 17.44
N TYR A 24 -9.80 15.61 16.56
CA TYR A 24 -10.12 17.04 16.56
C TYR A 24 -11.56 17.31 16.11
N ALA A 25 -12.06 16.63 15.07
CA ALA A 25 -13.45 16.71 14.62
C ALA A 25 -14.44 16.40 15.77
N ARG A 26 -14.20 15.33 16.53
CA ARG A 26 -15.00 14.97 17.71
C ARG A 26 -14.93 16.00 18.82
N THR A 27 -13.76 16.61 19.02
CA THR A 27 -13.57 17.64 20.05
C THR A 27 -14.32 18.92 19.67
N ILE A 28 -14.30 19.30 18.40
CA ILE A 28 -15.05 20.44 17.86
C ILE A 28 -16.55 20.18 17.97
N HIS A 29 -17.01 18.99 17.54
CA HIS A 29 -18.42 18.62 17.62
C HIS A 29 -18.96 18.65 19.06
N LYS A 30 -18.19 18.17 20.04
CA LYS A 30 -18.57 18.23 21.47
C LYS A 30 -18.63 19.65 22.04
N ARG A 31 -17.86 20.58 21.47
CA ARG A 31 -17.84 21.99 21.89
C ARG A 31 -18.84 22.85 21.13
N ASN A 32 -19.50 22.31 20.11
CA ASN A 32 -20.49 23.01 19.31
C ASN A 32 -21.76 23.25 20.15
N ASN A 33 -22.25 24.50 20.18
CA ASN A 33 -23.43 24.87 20.97
C ASN A 33 -24.68 24.86 20.08
N PRO A 34 -25.78 24.18 20.47
CA PRO A 34 -27.03 24.17 19.68
C PRO A 34 -27.67 25.55 19.48
N GLN A 35 -27.28 26.56 20.26
CA GLN A 35 -27.76 27.93 20.07
C GLN A 35 -26.96 28.75 19.03
N ASP A 36 -25.89 28.18 18.46
CA ASP A 36 -25.15 28.83 17.37
C ASP A 36 -25.93 28.70 16.04
N PRO A 37 -26.15 29.79 15.28
CA PRO A 37 -26.77 29.73 13.95
C PRO A 37 -26.09 28.74 12.98
N ASN A 38 -24.80 28.46 13.15
CA ASN A 38 -24.03 27.54 12.29
C ASN A 38 -23.89 26.12 12.88
N PHE A 39 -24.61 25.79 13.96
CA PHE A 39 -24.50 24.50 14.64
C PHE A 39 -24.69 23.30 13.68
N LEU A 40 -25.70 23.38 12.81
CA LEU A 40 -26.05 22.31 11.86
C LEU A 40 -24.99 22.12 10.77
N GLU A 41 -24.40 23.21 10.26
CA GLU A 41 -23.39 23.13 9.22
C GLU A 41 -22.09 22.51 9.74
N ILE A 42 -21.65 22.93 10.94
CA ILE A 42 -20.45 22.41 11.58
C ILE A 42 -20.63 20.93 11.93
N SER A 43 -21.79 20.54 12.44
CA SER A 43 -22.07 19.13 12.77
C SER A 43 -22.14 18.25 11.53
N LEU A 44 -22.74 18.72 10.45
CA LEU A 44 -22.74 18.02 9.16
C LEU A 44 -21.31 17.87 8.60
N ALA A 45 -20.50 18.92 8.65
CA ALA A 45 -19.11 18.88 8.19
C ALA A 45 -18.26 17.89 9.01
N CYS A 46 -18.40 17.90 10.34
CA CYS A 46 -17.73 16.92 11.20
C CYS A 46 -18.17 15.48 10.87
N GLY A 47 -19.46 15.26 10.61
CA GLY A 47 -19.98 13.96 10.19
C GLY A 47 -19.42 13.49 8.85
N LYS A 48 -19.32 14.37 7.86
CA LYS A 48 -18.71 14.06 6.55
C LYS A 48 -17.25 13.65 6.67
N ILE A 49 -16.48 14.30 7.55
CA ILE A 49 -15.08 13.92 7.81
C ILE A 49 -15.00 12.51 8.41
N GLU A 50 -15.86 12.17 9.38
CA GLU A 50 -15.88 10.82 9.96
C GLU A 50 -16.29 9.75 8.92
N GLN A 51 -17.29 10.03 8.09
CA GLN A 51 -17.72 9.14 7.01
C GLN A 51 -16.63 8.94 5.96
N PHE A 52 -15.92 10.01 5.58
CA PHE A 52 -14.80 9.92 4.65
C PHE A 52 -13.68 9.04 5.21
N ILE A 53 -13.31 9.22 6.47
CA ILE A 53 -12.28 8.40 7.12
C ILE A 53 -12.69 6.93 7.16
N GLU A 54 -13.96 6.62 7.46
CA GLU A 54 -14.45 5.23 7.48
C GLU A 54 -14.56 4.60 6.09
N SER A 55 -14.79 5.40 5.05
CA SER A 55 -14.78 4.90 3.66
C SER A 55 -13.38 4.48 3.19
N ILE A 56 -12.32 5.19 3.62
CA ILE A 56 -10.94 4.89 3.22
C ILE A 56 -10.33 3.81 4.13
N PHE A 57 -10.65 3.85 5.44
CA PHE A 57 -10.16 2.90 6.43
C PHE A 57 -11.34 2.29 7.20
N PRO A 58 -11.93 1.19 6.72
CA PRO A 58 -12.99 0.52 7.44
C PRO A 58 -12.44 0.06 8.80
N THR A 59 -12.96 0.63 9.88
CA THR A 59 -12.54 0.26 11.22
C THR A 59 -13.09 -1.12 11.57
N GLN A 60 -12.21 -2.12 11.55
CA GLN A 60 -12.45 -3.46 12.08
C GLN A 60 -12.59 -3.37 13.60
N THR A 61 -13.74 -2.96 14.11
CA THR A 61 -14.03 -3.02 15.55
C THR A 61 -14.38 -4.44 15.95
N ALA A 62 -14.27 -4.80 17.23
CA ALA A 62 -14.59 -6.16 17.72
C ALA A 62 -16.04 -6.61 17.40
N VAL A 63 -16.92 -5.69 16.97
CA VAL A 63 -18.23 -6.00 16.39
C VAL A 63 -18.10 -6.75 15.06
N THR A 64 -17.14 -6.37 14.21
CA THR A 64 -16.84 -7.01 12.92
C THR A 64 -16.21 -8.40 13.09
N TYR A 65 -15.54 -8.67 14.22
CA TYR A 65 -14.95 -9.99 14.53
C TYR A 65 -15.85 -10.89 15.40
N ARG A 66 -16.77 -10.33 16.20
CA ARG A 66 -17.80 -11.12 16.90
C ARG A 66 -18.80 -11.76 15.93
N GLN A 67 -18.87 -11.24 14.72
CA GLN A 67 -19.68 -11.77 13.64
C GLN A 67 -18.76 -12.54 12.68
N GLY A 68 -18.57 -13.84 12.95
CA GLY A 68 -18.34 -14.82 11.89
C GLY A 68 -19.59 -15.00 11.03
N ALA A 69 -20.18 -13.88 10.58
CA ALA A 69 -21.37 -13.78 9.77
C ALA A 69 -20.98 -13.10 8.45
N PRO A 70 -21.60 -13.49 7.32
CA PRO A 70 -21.30 -12.91 6.01
C PRO A 70 -21.39 -11.38 6.07
N ALA A 71 -20.53 -10.72 5.29
CA ALA A 71 -20.36 -9.27 5.18
C ALA A 71 -21.64 -8.50 5.54
N PRO A 72 -21.57 -7.49 6.45
CA PRO A 72 -22.75 -6.69 6.77
C PRO A 72 -23.29 -6.12 5.46
N ALA A 73 -24.56 -6.45 5.17
CA ALA A 73 -25.28 -5.93 4.02
C ALA A 73 -25.08 -4.40 3.93
N PRO A 74 -24.95 -3.83 2.72
CA PRO A 74 -24.65 -2.42 2.56
C PRO A 74 -25.77 -1.61 3.23
N VAL A 75 -25.41 -0.92 4.30
CA VAL A 75 -26.30 0.01 4.98
C VAL A 75 -26.16 1.37 4.30
N ASP A 76 -27.28 1.89 3.80
CA ASP A 76 -27.34 3.29 3.37
C ASP A 76 -26.96 4.20 4.56
N ALA A 77 -26.45 5.40 4.26
CA ALA A 77 -25.94 6.40 5.21
C ALA A 77 -26.95 6.90 6.29
N LYS A 78 -28.10 6.24 6.43
CA LYS A 78 -29.21 6.59 7.33
C LYS A 78 -29.79 5.45 8.18
N GLY A 79 -29.16 4.26 8.21
CA GLY A 79 -29.43 3.24 9.24
C GLY A 79 -30.89 2.81 9.44
N THR A 80 -31.68 2.71 8.37
CA THR A 80 -33.09 2.26 8.45
C THR A 80 -33.27 0.97 7.63
N ALA A 81 -34.01 0.00 8.18
CA ALA A 81 -34.28 -1.29 7.55
C ALA A 81 -35.05 -1.12 6.22
N LEU A 82 -34.54 -1.77 5.17
CA LEU A 82 -34.96 -1.59 3.77
C LEU A 82 -36.38 -2.11 3.50
N THR A 83 -37.16 -1.27 2.84
CA THR A 83 -38.48 -1.52 2.23
C THR A 83 -38.30 -2.37 0.96
N PRO A 84 -39.27 -3.23 0.56
CA PRO A 84 -39.16 -4.16 -0.56
C PRO A 84 -38.74 -3.56 -1.93
N GLU A 85 -38.90 -2.25 -2.15
CA GLU A 85 -38.47 -1.59 -3.40
C GLU A 85 -36.95 -1.40 -3.54
N GLN A 86 -36.20 -1.27 -2.44
CA GLN A 86 -34.74 -1.04 -2.50
C GLN A 86 -33.93 -2.33 -2.75
N GLN A 87 -34.54 -3.51 -2.58
CA GLN A 87 -33.89 -4.80 -2.85
C GLN A 87 -33.78 -5.07 -4.37
N GLU A 88 -34.66 -4.52 -5.19
CA GLU A 88 -34.60 -4.68 -6.65
C GLU A 88 -33.56 -3.76 -7.30
N ALA A 89 -33.43 -2.52 -6.82
CA ALA A 89 -32.39 -1.60 -7.28
C ALA A 89 -30.98 -2.13 -6.97
N GLN A 90 -30.80 -2.75 -5.79
CA GLN A 90 -29.52 -3.36 -5.41
C GLN A 90 -29.21 -4.65 -6.18
N LYS A 91 -30.21 -5.46 -6.56
CA LYS A 91 -29.98 -6.61 -7.46
C LYS A 91 -29.56 -6.16 -8.85
N LYS A 92 -30.11 -5.05 -9.34
CA LYS A 92 -29.72 -4.45 -10.62
C LYS A 92 -28.31 -3.85 -10.56
N GLN A 93 -27.97 -3.14 -9.48
CA GLN A 93 -26.60 -2.63 -9.25
C GLN A 93 -25.60 -3.77 -9.09
N GLN A 94 -25.87 -4.78 -8.26
CA GLN A 94 -24.98 -5.92 -8.09
C GLN A 94 -24.84 -6.81 -9.35
N ALA A 95 -25.86 -6.84 -10.22
CA ALA A 95 -25.73 -7.51 -11.51
C ALA A 95 -24.87 -6.69 -12.48
N GLN A 96 -25.06 -5.37 -12.50
CA GLN A 96 -24.25 -4.46 -13.31
C GLN A 96 -22.78 -4.45 -12.88
N ASP A 97 -22.51 -4.40 -11.57
CA ASP A 97 -21.16 -4.40 -11.01
C ASP A 97 -20.39 -5.69 -11.35
N LYS A 98 -21.08 -6.85 -11.43
CA LYS A 98 -20.45 -8.13 -11.79
C LYS A 98 -20.04 -8.18 -13.26
N GLU A 99 -20.87 -7.65 -14.14
CA GLU A 99 -20.56 -7.53 -15.57
C GLU A 99 -19.38 -6.58 -15.76
N GLU A 100 -19.39 -5.40 -15.12
CA GLU A 100 -18.30 -4.42 -15.19
C GLU A 100 -16.98 -4.98 -14.62
N PHE A 101 -17.03 -5.68 -13.49
CA PHE A 101 -15.87 -6.36 -12.91
C PHE A 101 -15.34 -7.48 -13.83
N PHE A 102 -16.23 -8.25 -14.46
CA PHE A 102 -15.85 -9.30 -15.41
C PHE A 102 -15.18 -8.71 -16.65
N TYR A 103 -15.67 -7.58 -17.18
CA TYR A 103 -15.02 -6.87 -18.29
C TYR A 103 -13.64 -6.34 -17.92
N ILE A 104 -13.47 -5.75 -16.74
CA ILE A 104 -12.16 -5.26 -16.27
C ILE A 104 -11.19 -6.44 -16.08
N MET A 105 -11.62 -7.53 -15.46
CA MET A 105 -10.81 -8.74 -15.29
C MET A 105 -10.41 -9.35 -16.63
N LEU A 106 -11.34 -9.42 -17.58
CA LEU A 106 -11.11 -9.97 -18.92
C LEU A 106 -10.20 -9.06 -19.76
N ALA A 107 -10.34 -7.74 -19.66
CA ALA A 107 -9.48 -6.78 -20.36
C ALA A 107 -8.02 -6.85 -19.87
N VAL A 108 -7.81 -6.87 -18.55
CA VAL A 108 -6.46 -6.98 -17.97
C VAL A 108 -5.87 -8.38 -18.24
N GLY A 109 -6.65 -9.45 -18.06
CA GLY A 109 -6.21 -10.81 -18.35
C GLY A 109 -5.89 -11.01 -19.84
N GLY A 110 -6.72 -10.47 -20.74
CA GLY A 110 -6.54 -10.55 -22.18
C GLY A 110 -5.30 -9.81 -22.65
N THR A 111 -5.06 -8.58 -22.17
CA THR A 111 -3.85 -7.82 -22.54
C THR A 111 -2.56 -8.50 -22.07
N LEU A 112 -2.54 -9.04 -20.85
CA LEU A 112 -1.39 -9.82 -20.36
C LEU A 112 -1.18 -11.11 -21.17
N PHE A 113 -2.27 -11.81 -21.52
CA PHE A 113 -2.20 -13.01 -22.35
C PHE A 113 -1.66 -12.71 -23.76
N VAL A 114 -2.08 -11.60 -24.37
CA VAL A 114 -1.59 -11.16 -25.69
C VAL A 114 -0.09 -10.83 -25.64
N ILE A 115 0.36 -10.07 -24.63
CA ILE A 115 1.80 -9.77 -24.46
C ILE A 115 2.59 -11.07 -24.29
N THR A 116 2.09 -11.99 -23.46
CA THR A 116 2.70 -13.31 -23.25
C THR A 116 2.77 -14.11 -24.56
N ALA A 117 1.68 -14.17 -25.31
CA ALA A 117 1.61 -14.86 -26.60
C ALA A 117 2.60 -14.27 -27.62
N ILE A 118 2.75 -12.94 -27.67
CA ILE A 118 3.74 -12.27 -28.53
C ILE A 118 5.17 -12.63 -28.12
N MET A 119 5.47 -12.68 -26.81
CA MET A 119 6.79 -13.10 -26.33
C MET A 119 7.09 -14.57 -26.69
N PHE A 120 6.12 -15.46 -26.53
CA PHE A 120 6.28 -16.87 -26.92
C PHE A 120 6.39 -17.05 -28.44
N PHE A 121 5.61 -16.29 -29.20
CA PHE A 121 5.63 -16.34 -30.67
C PHE A 121 6.96 -15.84 -31.24
N THR A 122 7.47 -14.73 -30.71
CA THR A 122 8.80 -14.20 -31.11
C THR A 122 9.92 -15.15 -30.69
N ALA A 123 9.87 -15.72 -29.49
CA ALA A 123 10.84 -16.74 -29.07
C ALA A 123 10.77 -17.99 -29.95
N TRP A 124 9.58 -18.43 -30.37
CA TRP A 124 9.40 -19.57 -31.26
C TRP A 124 9.96 -19.31 -32.67
N MET A 125 9.67 -18.13 -33.25
CA MET A 125 10.23 -17.70 -34.54
C MET A 125 11.76 -17.52 -34.50
N MET A 126 12.32 -17.16 -33.34
CA MET A 126 13.77 -17.00 -33.16
C MET A 126 14.49 -18.31 -32.79
N GLY A 127 13.79 -19.45 -32.83
CA GLY A 127 14.38 -20.77 -32.60
C GLY A 127 14.73 -21.05 -31.14
N ALA A 128 14.00 -20.47 -30.18
CA ALA A 128 14.21 -20.71 -28.76
C ALA A 128 14.15 -22.22 -28.44
N ARG A 129 15.31 -22.76 -28.02
CA ARG A 129 15.48 -24.15 -27.58
C ARG A 129 14.89 -24.32 -26.17
N PHE A 130 13.58 -24.16 -26.05
CA PHE A 130 12.81 -24.34 -24.81
C PHE A 130 13.04 -25.72 -24.15
N ASP A 131 13.49 -26.70 -24.93
CA ASP A 131 13.86 -28.04 -24.47
C ASP A 131 14.97 -28.02 -23.39
N ILE A 132 15.99 -27.16 -23.53
CA ILE A 132 17.10 -27.06 -22.56
C ILE A 132 16.68 -26.28 -21.31
N ALA A 133 15.85 -25.25 -21.47
CA ALA A 133 15.29 -24.49 -20.34
C ALA A 133 14.32 -25.36 -19.51
N TRP A 134 13.55 -26.22 -20.16
CA TRP A 134 12.65 -27.17 -19.49
C TRP A 134 13.41 -28.27 -18.76
N GLN A 135 14.52 -28.76 -19.32
CA GLN A 135 15.43 -29.69 -18.62
C GLN A 135 16.11 -29.03 -17.42
N GLN A 136 16.50 -27.74 -17.50
CA GLN A 136 17.11 -26.99 -16.39
C GLN A 136 16.11 -26.65 -15.27
N LEU A 137 14.84 -26.42 -15.61
CA LEU A 137 13.78 -26.19 -14.64
C LEU A 137 13.42 -27.49 -13.89
N ARG A 138 13.36 -28.63 -14.60
CA ARG A 138 13.06 -29.94 -14.01
C ARG A 138 14.23 -30.51 -13.19
N SER A 139 15.46 -30.05 -13.44
CA SER A 139 16.65 -30.40 -12.64
C SER A 139 16.84 -29.53 -11.39
N GLY A 140 15.89 -28.65 -11.07
CA GLY A 140 15.82 -27.98 -9.76
C GLY A 140 16.83 -26.87 -9.50
N ASN A 141 17.53 -26.36 -10.53
CA ASN A 141 18.55 -25.32 -10.33
C ASN A 141 18.03 -23.92 -10.67
N LEU A 142 17.08 -23.44 -9.85
CA LEU A 142 16.44 -22.11 -9.95
C LEU A 142 17.37 -20.93 -9.59
N TRP A 143 18.58 -21.21 -9.08
CA TRP A 143 19.62 -20.20 -8.85
C TRP A 143 20.98 -20.79 -9.21
N ALA A 144 21.53 -20.39 -10.35
CA ALA A 144 22.97 -20.39 -10.55
C ALA A 144 23.35 -19.05 -11.16
N PRO A 145 24.12 -18.20 -10.48
CA PRO A 145 24.87 -17.18 -11.18
C PRO A 145 25.96 -17.89 -11.97
N LYS A 146 25.77 -18.00 -13.29
CA LYS A 146 26.85 -18.36 -14.21
C LYS A 146 27.69 -17.10 -14.45
N THR A 147 28.75 -16.92 -13.67
CA THR A 147 30.03 -16.27 -14.04
C THR A 147 30.93 -16.22 -12.81
N THR A 148 31.68 -17.29 -12.58
CA THR A 148 32.72 -17.35 -11.53
C THR A 148 33.74 -16.21 -11.68
N ASP A 149 33.91 -15.64 -12.87
CA ASP A 149 34.81 -14.53 -13.14
C ASP A 149 34.29 -13.17 -12.63
N GLU A 150 32.98 -12.87 -12.73
CA GLU A 150 32.44 -11.58 -12.28
C GLU A 150 32.33 -11.49 -10.75
N ALA A 151 32.09 -12.63 -10.08
CA ALA A 151 32.05 -12.70 -8.63
C ALA A 151 33.45 -12.53 -7.98
N LEU A 152 34.52 -12.96 -8.66
CA LEU A 152 35.89 -12.74 -8.22
C LEU A 152 36.29 -11.27 -8.39
N LEU A 153 35.98 -10.66 -9.54
CA LEU A 153 36.23 -9.23 -9.78
C LEU A 153 35.51 -8.32 -8.78
N ALA A 154 34.27 -8.66 -8.41
CA ALA A 154 33.51 -7.89 -7.43
C ALA A 154 34.09 -7.99 -6.01
N ARG A 155 34.68 -9.14 -5.64
CA ARG A 155 35.36 -9.31 -4.34
C ARG A 155 36.66 -8.54 -4.26
N ASP A 156 37.50 -8.61 -5.29
CA ASP A 156 38.75 -7.86 -5.35
C ASP A 156 38.51 -6.35 -5.34
N ALA A 157 37.48 -5.88 -6.06
CA ALA A 157 37.07 -4.47 -6.04
C ALA A 157 36.56 -4.02 -4.67
N TYR A 158 35.82 -4.88 -3.95
CA TYR A 158 35.32 -4.59 -2.62
C TYR A 158 36.44 -4.50 -1.57
N ASP A 159 37.42 -5.41 -1.61
CA ASP A 159 38.55 -5.40 -0.67
C ASP A 159 39.51 -4.22 -0.94
N ALA A 160 39.68 -3.82 -2.21
CA ALA A 160 40.41 -2.61 -2.58
C ALA A 160 39.71 -1.33 -2.07
N ALA A 161 38.38 -1.25 -2.19
CA ALA A 161 37.61 -0.11 -1.67
C ALA A 161 37.67 -0.05 -0.14
N LYS A 162 37.52 -1.18 0.55
CA LYS A 162 37.55 -1.28 2.01
C LYS A 162 38.88 -0.83 2.61
N SER A 163 40.00 -1.23 1.99
CA SER A 163 41.34 -0.84 2.45
C SER A 163 41.62 0.66 2.26
N THR A 164 41.18 1.23 1.14
CA THR A 164 41.31 2.66 0.86
C THR A 164 40.51 3.50 1.86
N VAL A 165 39.25 3.12 2.12
CA VAL A 165 38.39 3.81 3.11
C VAL A 165 38.97 3.69 4.51
N THR A 166 39.50 2.53 4.89
CA THR A 166 40.13 2.33 6.21
C THR A 166 41.39 3.19 6.38
N ALA A 167 42.19 3.35 5.33
CA ALA A 167 43.36 4.22 5.34
C ALA A 167 42.97 5.70 5.45
N THR A 168 41.94 6.14 4.74
CA THR A 168 41.42 7.52 4.82
C THR A 168 40.84 7.82 6.21
N VAL A 169 40.05 6.90 6.78
CA VAL A 169 39.50 7.06 8.14
C VAL A 169 40.61 7.09 9.19
N LYS A 170 41.65 6.24 9.05
CA LYS A 170 42.81 6.26 9.95
C LYS A 170 43.60 7.57 9.84
N ALA A 171 43.80 8.09 8.62
CA ALA A 171 44.47 9.37 8.39
C ALA A 171 43.68 10.54 9.00
N VAL A 172 42.38 10.61 8.76
CA VAL A 172 41.48 11.63 9.32
C VAL A 172 41.43 11.56 10.85
N THR A 173 41.37 10.36 11.42
CA THR A 173 41.36 10.18 12.88
C THR A 173 42.69 10.63 13.50
N SER A 174 43.82 10.33 12.85
CA SER A 174 45.15 10.80 13.33
C SER A 174 45.32 12.32 13.22
N SER A 175 44.75 12.97 12.21
CA SER A 175 44.80 14.44 12.08
C SER A 175 43.90 15.15 13.10
N VAL A 176 42.78 14.55 13.49
CA VAL A 176 41.88 15.10 14.53
C VAL A 176 42.49 14.98 15.92
N VAL A 177 43.22 13.89 16.21
CA VAL A 177 43.92 13.70 17.50
C VAL A 177 45.09 14.69 17.65
N SER A 178 45.81 15.02 16.57
CA SER A 178 46.94 15.97 16.63
C SER A 178 46.54 17.44 16.86
N HIS A 179 45.26 17.80 16.69
CA HIS A 179 44.75 19.15 16.96
C HIS A 179 44.04 19.28 18.33
N GLY A 180 43.95 18.19 19.10
CA GLY A 180 43.33 18.16 20.43
C GLY A 180 44.29 18.28 21.62
N GLU A 181 45.59 18.40 21.39
CA GLU A 181 46.62 18.59 22.43
C GLU A 181 47.30 19.97 22.32
N LEU A 182 46.51 21.02 22.47
CA LEU A 182 46.94 22.37 22.90
C LEU A 182 45.94 22.93 23.91
#